data_AF-A0A7J2VA33-F1
#
_entry.id   AF-A0A7J2VA33-F1
#
_cell.length_a   1.000
_cell.length_b   1.000
_cell.length_c   1.000
_cell.angle_alpha   90.00
_cell.angle_beta   90.00
_cell.angle_gamma   90.00
#
_symmetry.space_group_name_H-M   'P 1'
#
loop_
_entity.id
_entity.type
_entity.pdbx_description
1 polymer ?
#
loop_
_entity_poly.entity_id
_entity_poly.type
_entity_poly.pdbx_seq_one_letter_code
_entity_poly.pdbx_strand_id
1 'polypeptide(L)'
;MNTIMPIYRGICPHCGGDSRVDSIVNNGVCEKCMDRGEGVLRVYMDFVKGSEGEFEHFFEELTGFKPWGAQRHWIRRILRGENTVLIAPTGVGKTTLLIVYAIYASMRGKRVLYVTPTKSLLAQTYSKILTQAGRVGGGADKVICYDSSRSRKSREVVLEKIKTCSYSLLVITNHFLLKNYG
;
A
#
# COMPACT_ATOMS: atom_id res chain seq x y z
N MET A 1 -8.88 -18.50 -41.77
CA MET A 1 -7.51 -18.00 -41.56
C MET A 1 -6.78 -19.03 -40.72
N ASN A 2 -5.66 -19.59 -41.17
CA ASN A 2 -4.83 -20.49 -40.36
C ASN A 2 -4.11 -19.65 -39.30
N THR A 3 -4.52 -19.78 -38.05
CA THR A 3 -3.86 -19.13 -36.92
C THR A 3 -2.54 -19.86 -36.65
N ILE A 4 -1.41 -19.20 -36.92
CA ILE A 4 -0.10 -19.71 -36.55
C ILE A 4 -0.03 -19.70 -35.01
N MET A 5 0.41 -20.81 -34.40
CA MET A 5 0.67 -20.90 -32.96
C MET A 5 2.19 -20.78 -32.71
N PRO A 6 2.73 -19.55 -32.58
CA PRO A 6 4.16 -19.36 -32.38
C PRO A 6 4.62 -19.92 -31.03
N ILE A 7 5.81 -20.52 -31.05
CA ILE A 7 6.57 -20.92 -29.86
C ILE A 7 7.62 -19.85 -29.60
N TYR A 8 7.63 -19.28 -28.40
CA TYR A 8 8.57 -18.25 -28.00
C TYR A 8 9.69 -18.87 -27.19
N ARG A 9 10.93 -18.61 -27.59
CA ARG A 9 12.10 -19.15 -26.90
C ARG A 9 12.26 -18.54 -25.51
N GLY A 10 12.49 -19.41 -24.53
CA GLY A 10 12.77 -19.03 -23.14
C GLY A 10 11.71 -18.21 -22.42
N ILE A 11 10.47 -18.21 -22.90
CA ILE A 11 9.39 -17.39 -22.34
C ILE A 11 8.84 -17.96 -21.03
N CYS A 12 9.09 -19.24 -20.70
CA CYS A 12 8.57 -19.83 -19.48
C CYS A 12 9.24 -19.21 -18.25
N PRO A 13 8.48 -18.54 -17.37
CA PRO A 13 9.02 -17.86 -16.20
C PRO A 13 9.47 -18.82 -15.09
N HIS A 14 9.12 -20.11 -15.18
CA HIS A 14 9.52 -21.14 -14.20
C HIS A 14 10.86 -21.79 -14.58
N CYS A 15 10.93 -22.39 -15.77
CA CYS A 15 12.11 -23.16 -16.20
C CYS A 15 13.00 -22.45 -17.23
N GLY A 16 12.61 -21.27 -17.71
CA GLY A 16 13.32 -20.57 -18.80
C GLY A 16 13.23 -21.30 -20.15
N GLY A 17 12.29 -22.24 -20.30
CA GLY A 17 12.08 -23.01 -21.52
C GLY A 17 11.11 -22.35 -22.51
N ASP A 18 11.05 -22.92 -23.70
CA ASP A 18 10.17 -22.45 -24.77
C ASP A 18 8.70 -22.74 -24.46
N SER A 19 7.81 -21.83 -24.85
CA SER A 19 6.37 -22.01 -24.66
C SER A 19 5.55 -21.25 -25.68
N ARG A 20 4.31 -21.71 -25.88
CA ARG A 20 3.26 -20.96 -26.56
C ARG A 20 2.63 -19.92 -25.63
N VAL A 21 2.06 -18.87 -26.22
CA VAL A 21 1.43 -17.76 -25.48
C VAL A 21 0.19 -18.20 -24.72
N ASP A 22 -0.66 -19.04 -25.32
CA ASP A 22 -1.86 -19.59 -24.68
C ASP A 22 -1.52 -20.36 -23.39
N SER A 23 -0.45 -21.16 -23.40
CA SER A 23 0.00 -21.88 -22.21
C SER A 23 0.45 -20.91 -21.11
N ILE A 24 1.20 -19.86 -21.45
CA ILE A 24 1.61 -18.83 -20.48
C ILE A 24 0.41 -18.03 -19.96
N VAL A 25 -0.53 -17.64 -20.82
CA VAL A 25 -1.70 -16.84 -20.43
C VAL A 25 -2.64 -17.64 -19.53
N ASN A 26 -2.89 -18.91 -19.87
CA ASN A 26 -3.87 -19.73 -19.15
C ASN A 26 -3.28 -20.39 -17.91
N ASN A 27 -1.98 -20.74 -17.95
CA ASN A 27 -1.34 -21.58 -16.92
C ASN A 27 -0.17 -20.89 -16.21
N GLY A 28 0.33 -19.78 -16.73
CA GLY A 28 1.48 -19.05 -16.17
C GLY A 28 2.84 -19.70 -16.45
N VAL A 29 2.88 -20.91 -16.98
CA VAL A 29 4.10 -21.71 -17.23
C VAL A 29 3.95 -22.51 -18.52
N CYS A 30 5.02 -23.13 -19.02
CA CYS A 30 4.94 -24.00 -20.18
C CYS A 30 4.24 -25.33 -19.86
N GLU A 31 3.77 -26.03 -20.88
CA GLU A 31 3.07 -27.33 -20.76
C GLU A 31 3.86 -28.32 -19.88
N LYS A 32 5.18 -28.43 -20.08
CA LYS A 32 6.05 -29.31 -19.28
C LYS A 32 6.10 -28.97 -17.79
N CYS A 33 6.00 -27.69 -17.42
CA CYS A 33 5.99 -27.28 -16.01
C CYS A 33 4.57 -27.42 -15.44
N MET A 34 3.54 -27.19 -16.26
CA MET A 34 2.15 -27.40 -15.89
C MET A 34 1.89 -28.87 -15.56
N ASP A 35 2.37 -29.81 -16.38
CA ASP A 35 2.26 -31.25 -16.15
C ASP A 35 2.94 -31.72 -14.85
N ARG A 36 3.95 -30.97 -14.38
CA ARG A 36 4.65 -31.23 -13.12
C ARG A 36 4.02 -30.57 -11.90
N GLY A 37 2.89 -29.87 -12.07
CA GLY A 37 2.23 -29.13 -11.00
C GLY A 37 2.94 -27.84 -10.58
N GLU A 38 3.90 -27.34 -11.38
CA GLU A 38 4.76 -26.20 -11.06
C GLU A 38 4.12 -24.85 -11.42
N GLY A 39 2.80 -24.81 -11.63
CA GLY A 39 2.00 -23.62 -11.97
C GLY A 39 1.85 -22.59 -10.84
N VAL A 40 2.86 -22.43 -9.98
CA VAL A 40 2.85 -21.53 -8.81
C VAL A 40 2.66 -20.07 -9.22
N LEU A 41 3.09 -19.70 -10.44
CA LEU A 41 2.96 -18.33 -10.93
C LEU A 41 1.49 -17.90 -11.06
N ARG A 42 0.57 -18.82 -11.42
CA ARG A 42 -0.86 -18.49 -11.50
C ARG A 42 -1.42 -18.15 -10.12
N VAL A 43 -1.11 -18.96 -9.12
CA VAL A 43 -1.50 -18.72 -7.71
C VAL A 43 -0.96 -17.37 -7.21
N TYR A 44 0.31 -17.08 -7.50
CA TYR A 44 0.92 -15.79 -7.17
C TYR A 44 0.20 -14.62 -7.88
N MET A 45 -0.09 -14.75 -9.17
CA MET A 45 -0.77 -13.71 -9.95
C MET A 45 -2.20 -13.48 -9.46
N ASP A 46 -2.92 -14.53 -9.08
CA ASP A 46 -4.28 -14.43 -8.55
C ASP A 46 -4.26 -13.79 -7.15
N PHE A 47 -3.28 -14.12 -6.30
CA PHE A 47 -3.08 -13.46 -5.01
C PHE A 47 -2.78 -11.96 -5.18
N VAL A 48 -1.85 -11.60 -6.07
CA VAL A 48 -1.51 -10.19 -6.34
C VAL A 48 -2.74 -9.44 -6.86
N LYS A 49 -3.46 -9.98 -7.85
CA LYS A 49 -4.69 -9.39 -8.36
C LYS A 49 -5.77 -9.26 -7.29
N GLY A 50 -5.91 -10.27 -6.43
CA GLY A 50 -6.82 -10.24 -5.28
C GLY A 50 -6.49 -9.09 -4.32
N SER A 51 -5.22 -8.93 -3.95
CA SER A 51 -4.77 -7.85 -3.08
C SER A 51 -4.96 -6.45 -3.69
N GLU A 52 -4.76 -6.30 -5.00
CA GLU A 52 -5.04 -5.05 -5.73
C GLU A 52 -6.54 -4.74 -5.70
N GLY A 53 -7.40 -5.72 -6.00
CA GLY A 53 -8.85 -5.55 -5.99
C GLY A 53 -9.41 -5.21 -4.61
N GLU A 54 -8.92 -5.87 -3.56
CA GLU A 54 -9.27 -5.59 -2.16
C GLU A 54 -8.90 -4.15 -1.78
N PHE A 55 -7.71 -3.69 -2.16
CA PHE A 55 -7.29 -2.32 -1.91
C PHE A 55 -8.10 -1.30 -2.73
N GLU A 56 -8.39 -1.58 -4.00
CA GLU A 56 -9.22 -0.70 -4.84
C GLU A 56 -10.62 -0.52 -4.25
N HIS A 57 -11.23 -1.60 -3.74
CA HIS A 57 -12.52 -1.54 -3.07
C HIS A 57 -12.44 -0.70 -1.79
N PHE A 58 -11.45 -0.95 -0.93
CA PHE A 58 -11.22 -0.17 0.28
C PHE A 58 -10.98 1.32 0.00
N PHE A 59 -10.27 1.63 -1.08
CA PHE A 59 -10.03 3.00 -1.53
C PHE A 59 -11.34 3.69 -1.96
N GLU A 60 -12.19 2.98 -2.71
CA GLU A 60 -13.49 3.48 -3.15
C GLU A 60 -14.44 3.70 -1.96
N GLU A 61 -14.48 2.79 -0.99
CA GLU A 61 -15.28 2.95 0.24
C GLU A 61 -14.88 4.20 1.04
N LEU A 62 -13.57 4.46 1.17
CA LEU A 62 -13.08 5.60 1.96
C LEU A 62 -13.19 6.94 1.25
N THR A 63 -13.01 6.96 -0.08
CA THR A 63 -12.88 8.20 -0.85
C THR A 63 -14.11 8.53 -1.69
N GLY A 64 -14.95 7.53 -2.00
CA GLY A 64 -16.07 7.63 -2.94
C GLY A 64 -15.66 7.52 -4.41
N PHE A 65 -14.38 7.27 -4.71
CA PHE A 65 -13.87 7.22 -6.09
C PHE A 65 -12.91 6.04 -6.27
N LYS A 66 -12.89 5.45 -7.45
CA LYS A 66 -11.86 4.47 -7.80
C LYS A 66 -10.50 5.15 -8.02
N PRO A 67 -9.39 4.48 -7.68
CA PRO A 67 -8.07 4.99 -8.03
C PRO A 67 -7.91 5.04 -9.55
N TRP A 68 -7.34 6.12 -10.05
CA TRP A 68 -7.24 6.39 -11.50
C TRP A 68 -5.80 6.43 -11.99
N GLY A 69 -5.59 6.08 -13.26
CA GLY A 69 -4.34 6.26 -14.00
C GLY A 69 -3.05 5.93 -13.23
N ALA A 70 -2.32 6.97 -12.83
CA ALA A 70 -1.04 6.86 -12.11
C ALA A 70 -1.18 6.25 -10.71
N GLN A 71 -2.30 6.44 -10.01
CA GLN A 71 -2.52 5.88 -8.68
C GLN A 71 -2.51 4.36 -8.70
N ARG A 72 -3.10 3.73 -9.73
CA ARG A 72 -3.08 2.26 -9.88
C ARG A 72 -1.66 1.73 -9.94
N HIS A 73 -0.77 2.40 -10.68
CA HIS A 73 0.62 1.98 -10.79
C HIS A 73 1.34 2.05 -9.44
N TRP A 74 1.12 3.11 -8.66
CA TRP A 74 1.70 3.23 -7.32
C TRP A 74 1.13 2.20 -6.35
N ILE A 75 -0.16 1.93 -6.42
CA ILE A 75 -0.81 0.90 -5.59
C ILE A 75 -0.12 -0.46 -5.79
N ARG A 76 0.10 -0.90 -7.03
CA ARG A 76 0.79 -2.19 -7.28
C ARG A 76 2.15 -2.25 -6.61
N ARG A 77 2.95 -1.21 -6.75
CA ARG A 77 4.31 -1.15 -6.19
C ARG A 77 4.29 -1.15 -4.66
N ILE A 78 3.41 -0.34 -4.07
CA ILE A 78 3.24 -0.24 -2.62
C ILE A 78 2.74 -1.57 -2.03
N LEU A 79 1.76 -2.22 -2.66
CA LEU A 79 1.23 -3.52 -2.20
C LEU A 79 2.24 -4.66 -2.32
N ARG A 80 3.17 -4.57 -3.27
CA ARG A 80 4.32 -5.48 -3.39
C ARG A 80 5.42 -5.23 -2.36
N GLY A 81 5.27 -4.20 -1.51
CA GLY A 81 6.27 -3.84 -0.51
C GLY A 81 7.48 -3.10 -1.09
N GLU A 82 7.37 -2.52 -2.29
CA GLU A 82 8.46 -1.75 -2.89
C GLU A 82 8.59 -0.36 -2.25
N ASN A 83 9.83 0.07 -2.00
CA ASN A 83 10.13 1.46 -1.69
C ASN A 83 9.84 2.33 -2.92
N THR A 84 8.78 3.13 -2.86
CA THR A 84 8.20 3.80 -4.05
C THR A 84 8.19 5.32 -3.91
N VAL A 85 8.71 6.01 -4.93
CA VAL A 85 8.57 7.47 -5.08
C VAL A 85 7.37 7.78 -5.96
N LEU A 86 6.43 8.60 -5.46
CA LEU A 86 5.22 8.99 -6.19
C LEU A 86 5.49 10.20 -7.10
N ILE A 87 5.90 9.94 -8.34
CA ILE A 87 6.25 10.97 -9.34
C ILE A 87 5.00 11.42 -10.09
N ALA A 88 4.49 12.64 -9.80
CA ALA A 88 3.40 13.28 -10.55
C ALA A 88 3.19 14.75 -10.12
N PRO A 89 2.43 15.57 -10.89
CA PRO A 89 2.01 16.92 -10.50
C PRO A 89 1.18 16.96 -9.20
N THR A 90 0.95 18.15 -8.65
CA THR A 90 -0.02 18.36 -7.55
C THR A 90 -1.45 18.08 -8.03
N GLY A 91 -2.38 17.87 -7.10
CA GLY A 91 -3.79 17.60 -7.43
C GLY A 91 -4.11 16.15 -7.82
N VAL A 92 -3.12 15.32 -8.13
CA VAL A 92 -3.33 13.91 -8.54
C VAL A 92 -3.70 12.94 -7.39
N GLY A 93 -3.86 13.45 -6.17
CA GLY A 93 -4.28 12.64 -5.02
C GLY A 93 -3.18 11.82 -4.32
N LYS A 94 -1.89 12.20 -4.43
CA LYS A 94 -0.79 11.52 -3.70
C LYS A 94 -1.05 11.41 -2.20
N THR A 95 -1.45 12.52 -1.56
CA THR A 95 -1.78 12.55 -0.13
C THR A 95 -2.95 11.63 0.19
N THR A 96 -4.01 11.65 -0.63
CA THR A 96 -5.17 10.77 -0.44
C THR A 96 -4.76 9.30 -0.51
N LEU A 97 -3.98 8.92 -1.52
CA LEU A 97 -3.47 7.55 -1.66
C LEU A 97 -2.66 7.12 -0.44
N LEU A 98 -1.73 7.95 0.03
CA LEU A 98 -0.89 7.61 1.17
C LEU A 98 -1.69 7.51 2.48
N ILE A 99 -2.71 8.36 2.68
CA ILE A 99 -3.59 8.27 3.84
C ILE A 99 -4.40 6.96 3.80
N VAL A 100 -5.04 6.66 2.67
CA VAL A 100 -5.82 5.42 2.49
C VAL A 100 -4.93 4.21 2.73
N TYR A 101 -3.72 4.20 2.15
CA TYR A 101 -2.77 3.12 2.37
C TYR A 101 -2.32 3.00 3.83
N ALA A 102 -2.06 4.11 4.51
CA ALA A 102 -1.70 4.11 5.92
C ALA A 102 -2.80 3.47 6.79
N ILE A 103 -4.07 3.80 6.53
CA ILE A 103 -5.20 3.20 7.23
C ILE A 103 -5.30 1.70 6.88
N TYR A 104 -5.32 1.35 5.59
CA TYR A 104 -5.38 -0.02 5.09
C TYR A 104 -4.32 -0.93 5.72
N ALA A 105 -3.07 -0.47 5.75
CA ALA A 105 -1.95 -1.21 6.32
C ALA A 105 -2.09 -1.34 7.84
N SER A 106 -2.50 -0.26 8.53
CA SER A 106 -2.69 -0.28 9.98
C SER A 106 -3.78 -1.25 10.44
N MET A 107 -4.87 -1.37 9.68
CA MET A 107 -5.96 -2.32 9.95
C MET A 107 -5.52 -3.78 9.73
N ARG A 108 -4.51 -4.02 8.89
CA ARG A 108 -3.89 -5.35 8.67
C ARG A 108 -2.70 -5.61 9.59
N GLY A 109 -2.66 -4.93 10.73
CA GLY A 109 -1.66 -5.17 11.78
C GLY A 109 -0.27 -4.59 11.50
N LYS A 110 -0.07 -3.82 10.42
CA LYS A 110 1.18 -3.10 10.20
C LYS A 110 1.24 -1.87 11.12
N ARG A 111 2.44 -1.51 11.56
CA ARG A 111 2.67 -0.21 12.20
C ARG A 111 3.09 0.80 11.15
N VAL A 112 2.43 1.95 11.13
CA VAL A 112 2.64 2.97 10.11
C VAL A 112 3.16 4.25 10.75
N LEU A 113 4.24 4.78 10.18
CA LEU A 113 4.76 6.10 10.48
C LEU A 113 4.43 7.04 9.31
N TYR A 114 3.61 8.05 9.55
CA TYR A 114 3.29 9.07 8.57
C TYR A 114 4.03 10.37 8.92
N VAL A 115 4.94 10.80 8.06
CA VAL A 115 5.77 11.99 8.30
C VAL A 115 5.31 13.14 7.41
N THR A 116 5.12 14.31 8.01
CA THR A 116 4.74 15.55 7.30
C THR A 116 5.86 16.60 7.41
N PRO A 117 5.98 17.52 6.44
CA PRO A 117 7.06 18.50 6.48
C PRO A 117 6.75 19.69 7.40
N THR A 118 5.48 19.98 7.68
CA THR A 118 5.07 21.15 8.48
C THR A 118 4.00 20.80 9.50
N LYS A 119 3.87 21.63 10.56
CA LYS A 119 2.83 21.47 11.58
C LYS A 119 1.41 21.63 11.02
N SER A 120 1.22 22.52 10.05
CA SER A 120 -0.08 22.71 9.39
C SER A 120 -0.51 21.43 8.65
N LEU A 121 0.42 20.83 7.88
CA LEU A 121 0.17 19.57 7.19
C LEU A 121 -0.02 18.40 8.15
N LEU A 122 0.67 18.38 9.29
CA LEU A 122 0.42 17.42 10.37
C LEU A 122 -1.04 17.49 10.83
N ALA A 123 -1.52 18.67 11.22
CA ALA A 123 -2.90 18.85 11.69
C ALA A 123 -3.93 18.46 10.62
N GLN A 124 -3.71 18.90 9.37
CA GLN A 124 -4.60 18.56 8.26
C GLN A 124 -4.62 17.05 7.97
N THR A 125 -3.45 16.41 7.96
CA THR A 125 -3.33 14.98 7.65
C THR A 125 -3.93 14.13 8.76
N TYR A 126 -3.64 14.47 10.02
CA TYR A 126 -4.20 13.76 11.18
C TYR A 126 -5.73 13.83 11.21
N SER A 127 -6.30 15.02 10.97
CA SER A 127 -7.76 15.19 10.89
C SER A 127 -8.39 14.34 9.77
N LYS A 128 -7.77 14.31 8.58
CA LYS A 128 -8.22 13.46 7.46
C LYS A 128 -8.15 11.97 7.79
N ILE A 129 -7.05 11.52 8.40
CA ILE A 129 -6.87 10.14 8.84
C ILE A 129 -7.98 9.76 9.82
N LEU A 130 -8.23 10.55 10.87
CA LEU A 130 -9.27 10.26 11.84
C LEU A 130 -10.67 10.19 11.21
N THR A 131 -10.97 11.15 10.32
CA THR A 131 -12.25 11.18 9.59
C THR A 131 -12.44 9.93 8.75
N GLN A 132 -11.41 9.49 8.03
CA GLN A 132 -11.47 8.32 7.16
C GLN A 132 -11.47 7.01 7.95
N ALA A 133 -10.60 6.87 8.95
CA ALA A 133 -10.55 5.70 9.81
C ALA A 133 -11.87 5.48 10.58
N GLY A 134 -12.58 6.56 10.93
CA GLY A 134 -13.91 6.48 11.54
C GLY A 134 -14.98 5.85 10.64
N ARG A 135 -14.81 5.84 9.31
CA ARG A 135 -15.80 5.29 8.36
C ARG A 135 -15.74 3.78 8.20
N VAL A 136 -14.58 3.17 8.43
CA VAL A 136 -14.31 1.74 8.13
C VAL A 136 -14.32 0.84 9.36
N GLY A 137 -14.72 1.37 10.53
CA GLY A 137 -14.91 0.61 11.76
C GLY A 137 -13.61 0.11 12.38
N GLY A 138 -13.16 0.76 13.46
CA GLY A 138 -12.00 0.34 14.25
C GLY A 138 -10.66 0.87 13.73
N GLY A 139 -9.81 1.30 14.67
CA GLY A 139 -8.43 1.73 14.38
C GLY A 139 -8.17 3.21 14.63
N ALA A 140 -9.19 4.08 14.62
CA ALA A 140 -9.05 5.51 14.92
C ALA A 140 -8.50 5.77 16.34
N ASP A 141 -8.82 4.90 17.29
CA ASP A 141 -8.34 4.90 18.68
C ASP A 141 -6.83 4.67 18.81
N LYS A 142 -6.25 3.96 17.82
CA LYS A 142 -4.81 3.65 17.75
C LYS A 142 -4.05 4.55 16.79
N VAL A 143 -4.71 5.57 16.21
CA VAL A 143 -4.05 6.66 15.49
C VAL A 143 -3.62 7.71 16.50
N ILE A 144 -2.33 8.05 16.53
CA ILE A 144 -1.79 9.09 17.40
C ILE A 144 -1.00 10.11 16.60
N CYS A 145 -0.87 11.30 17.16
CA CYS A 145 -0.14 12.40 16.53
C CYS A 145 0.66 13.17 17.58
N TYR A 146 1.94 13.42 17.30
CA TYR A 146 2.74 14.33 18.12
C TYR A 146 2.70 15.75 17.55
N ASP A 147 2.03 16.64 18.27
CA ASP A 147 1.98 18.07 17.95
C ASP A 147 2.68 18.89 19.04
N SER A 148 3.82 19.49 18.67
CA SER A 148 4.61 20.34 19.55
C SER A 148 3.86 21.56 20.13
N SER A 149 2.76 21.99 19.51
CA SER A 149 1.94 23.11 19.98
C SER A 149 0.99 22.74 21.12
N ARG A 150 0.78 21.44 21.36
CA ARG A 150 -0.10 20.96 22.44
C ARG A 150 0.56 21.11 23.81
N SER A 151 -0.27 21.10 24.85
CA SER A 151 0.18 21.18 26.23
C SER A 151 1.21 20.09 26.57
N ARG A 152 2.09 20.36 27.53
CA ARG A 152 3.14 19.41 27.96
C ARG A 152 2.53 18.05 28.36
N LYS A 153 1.48 18.06 29.17
CA LYS A 153 0.75 16.86 29.60
C LYS A 153 0.23 16.04 28.42
N SER A 154 -0.36 16.68 27.41
CA SER A 154 -0.85 15.99 26.20
C SER A 154 0.30 15.36 25.40
N ARG A 155 1.45 16.05 25.31
CA ARG A 155 2.63 15.53 24.62
C ARG A 155 3.25 14.34 25.34
N GLU A 156 3.33 14.38 26.67
CA GLU A 156 3.85 13.28 27.49
C GLU A 156 3.02 12.00 27.31
N VAL A 157 1.69 12.10 27.28
CA VAL A 157 0.81 10.95 26.99
C VAL A 157 1.11 10.32 25.62
N VAL A 158 1.31 11.14 24.58
CA VAL A 158 1.65 10.64 23.24
C VAL A 158 3.04 10.00 23.24
N LEU A 159 4.02 10.59 23.93
CA LEU A 159 5.37 10.03 24.04
C LEU A 159 5.39 8.68 24.77
N GLU A 160 4.60 8.51 25.82
CA GLU A 160 4.45 7.21 26.50
C GLU A 160 3.81 6.16 25.59
N LYS A 161 2.79 6.53 24.81
CA LYS A 161 2.22 5.64 23.78
C LYS A 161 3.26 5.25 22.73
N ILE A 162 4.14 6.16 22.33
CA ILE A 162 5.24 5.88 21.41
C ILE A 162 6.23 4.88 22.02
N LYS A 163 6.70 5.13 23.25
CA LYS A 163 7.64 4.25 23.98
C LYS A 163 7.10 2.83 24.17
N THR A 164 5.83 2.73 24.55
CA THR A 164 5.15 1.45 24.80
C THR A 164 4.64 0.78 23.51
N CYS A 165 4.87 1.39 22.33
CA CYS A 165 4.36 0.92 21.05
C CYS A 165 2.83 0.72 21.03
N SER A 166 2.08 1.50 21.82
CA SER A 166 0.63 1.43 21.96
C SER A 166 -0.09 2.25 20.88
N TYR A 167 0.21 1.97 19.61
CA TYR A 167 -0.39 2.62 18.44
C TYR A 167 -0.26 1.75 17.18
N SER A 168 -1.09 2.01 16.17
CA SER A 168 -0.99 1.40 14.84
C SER A 168 -0.54 2.41 13.77
N LEU A 169 -0.88 3.69 13.94
CA LEU A 169 -0.51 4.76 13.01
C LEU A 169 -0.05 5.99 13.81
N LEU A 170 1.20 6.41 13.61
CA LEU A 170 1.79 7.60 14.21
C LEU A 170 2.01 8.69 13.16
N VAL A 171 1.44 9.88 13.38
CA VAL A 171 1.65 11.06 12.53
C VAL A 171 2.59 12.05 13.22
N ILE A 172 3.67 12.43 12.54
CA ILE A 172 4.70 13.34 13.09
C ILE A 172 5.22 14.30 12.02
N THR A 173 5.97 15.31 12.45
CA THR A 173 6.74 16.17 11.53
C THR A 173 8.18 15.68 11.36
N ASN A 174 8.83 16.08 10.27
CA ASN A 174 10.29 15.89 10.09
C ASN A 174 11.09 16.41 11.29
N HIS A 175 10.72 17.56 11.85
CA HIS A 175 11.42 18.14 13.00
C HIS A 175 11.34 17.26 14.26
N PHE A 176 10.23 16.54 14.45
CA PHE A 176 10.12 15.59 15.57
C PHE A 176 11.15 14.46 15.42
N LEU A 177 11.31 13.91 14.20
CA LEU A 177 12.33 12.90 13.95
C LEU A 177 13.72 13.44 14.28
N LEU A 178 14.11 14.57 13.72
CA LEU A 178 15.44 15.15 13.94
C LEU A 178 15.78 15.39 15.42
N LYS A 179 14.77 15.70 16.24
CA LYS A 179 14.97 15.96 17.68
C LYS A 179 15.03 14.68 18.53
N ASN A 180 14.45 13.58 18.05
CA ASN A 180 14.31 12.34 18.82
C ASN A 180 14.97 11.14 18.14
N TYR A 181 15.70 11.38 17.04
CA TYR A 181 16.57 10.39 16.41
C TYR A 181 17.88 10.38 17.21
N GLY A 182 18.14 9.26 17.88
CA GLY A 182 19.36 8.96 18.61
C GLY A 182 19.89 7.62 18.12
#